data_AF-A0A2N0PVS5-F1
#
_entry.id   AF-A0A2N0PVS5-F1
#
_cell.length_a   1.000
_cell.length_b   1.000
_cell.length_c   1.000
_cell.angle_alpha   90.00
_cell.angle_beta   90.00
_cell.angle_gamma   90.00
#
_symmetry.space_group_name_H-M   'P 1'
#
loop_
_entity.id
_entity.type
_entity.pdbx_description
1 polymer ?
#
loop_
_entity_poly.entity_id
_entity_poly.type
_entity_poly.pdbx_seq_one_letter_code
_entity_poly.pdbx_strand_id
1 'polypeptide(L)'
;MITDFSEPGFEYFLSTPCHIWDAVRYHEAWENSNLGLDKATLTRSFHKQLEIIKSKGTKEEKENAIRLEKQFKLPMELRLRMVMDCVSAVASLWHTNL
;
A
#
# COMPACT_ATOMS: atom_id res chain seq x y z
N MET A 1 -3.30 -17.59 -5.82
CA MET A 1 -3.40 -16.30 -6.53
C MET A 1 -4.86 -15.92 -6.47
N ILE A 2 -5.17 -14.69 -6.08
CA ILE A 2 -6.55 -14.21 -6.13
C ILE A 2 -6.85 -13.88 -7.58
N THR A 3 -7.86 -14.54 -8.15
CA THR A 3 -8.15 -14.43 -9.59
C THR A 3 -9.57 -13.97 -9.89
N ASP A 4 -10.43 -13.81 -8.87
CA ASP A 4 -11.84 -13.52 -9.10
C ASP A 4 -12.42 -12.70 -7.94
N PHE A 5 -12.46 -11.37 -8.12
CA PHE A 5 -13.09 -10.47 -7.16
C PHE A 5 -13.58 -9.20 -7.86
N SER A 6 -14.89 -8.95 -7.76
CA SER A 6 -15.61 -7.88 -8.48
C SER A 6 -15.76 -6.59 -7.66
N GLU A 7 -15.06 -6.44 -6.52
CA GLU A 7 -15.20 -5.21 -5.74
C GLU A 7 -14.51 -4.03 -6.44
N PRO A 8 -15.12 -2.83 -6.46
CA PRO A 8 -14.52 -1.65 -7.05
C PRO A 8 -13.10 -1.42 -6.54
N GLY A 9 -12.17 -1.13 -7.44
CA GLY A 9 -10.76 -0.88 -7.11
C GLY A 9 -9.94 -2.10 -6.70
N PHE A 10 -10.54 -3.30 -6.61
CA PHE A 10 -9.78 -4.54 -6.37
C PHE A 10 -8.88 -4.89 -7.56
N GLU A 11 -9.23 -4.41 -8.76
CA GLU A 11 -8.46 -4.59 -9.99
C GLU A 11 -7.00 -4.17 -9.84
N TYR A 12 -6.69 -3.17 -9.01
CA TYR A 12 -5.32 -2.80 -8.68
C TYR A 12 -4.49 -4.00 -8.20
N PHE A 13 -5.04 -4.81 -7.30
CA PHE A 13 -4.37 -5.98 -6.74
C PHE A 13 -4.28 -7.15 -7.74
N LEU A 14 -5.16 -7.19 -8.74
CA LEU A 14 -5.15 -8.21 -9.79
C LEU A 14 -4.17 -7.86 -10.91
N SER A 15 -4.07 -6.58 -11.28
CA SER A 15 -3.25 -6.11 -12.39
C SER A 15 -1.82 -5.74 -11.99
N THR A 16 -1.56 -5.54 -10.70
CA THR A 16 -0.26 -5.15 -10.18
C THR A 16 0.43 -6.31 -9.46
N PRO A 17 1.70 -6.65 -9.78
CA PRO A 17 2.47 -7.63 -9.03
C PRO A 17 2.57 -7.30 -7.54
N CYS A 18 2.38 -8.30 -6.67
CA CYS A 18 2.19 -8.04 -5.24
C CYS A 18 3.39 -7.41 -4.51
N HIS A 19 4.61 -7.67 -4.98
CA HIS A 19 5.83 -7.09 -4.43
C HIS A 19 5.95 -5.57 -4.65
N ILE A 20 5.20 -4.99 -5.59
CA ILE A 20 5.16 -3.54 -5.82
C ILE A 20 3.85 -2.88 -5.38
N TRP A 21 2.98 -3.60 -4.65
CA TRP A 21 1.78 -2.98 -4.12
C TRP A 21 2.11 -1.81 -3.19
N ASP A 22 1.36 -0.73 -3.35
CA ASP A 22 1.54 0.54 -2.67
C ASP A 22 0.20 1.24 -2.46
N ALA A 23 0.05 1.87 -1.29
CA ALA A 23 -1.22 2.49 -0.90
C ALA A 23 -1.51 3.80 -1.65
N VAL A 24 -0.48 4.52 -2.09
CA VAL A 24 -0.64 5.74 -2.91
C VAL A 24 -1.08 5.36 -4.31
N ARG A 25 -0.42 4.37 -4.92
CA ARG A 25 -0.80 3.85 -6.25
C ARG A 25 -2.19 3.22 -6.26
N TYR A 26 -2.58 2.58 -5.15
CA TYR A 26 -3.96 2.14 -4.97
C TYR A 26 -4.93 3.33 -5.04
N HIS A 27 -4.65 4.44 -4.34
CA HIS A 27 -5.49 5.64 -4.40
C HIS A 27 -5.57 6.24 -5.82
N GLU A 28 -4.43 6.35 -6.50
CA GLU A 28 -4.36 6.83 -7.90
C GLU A 28 -5.20 5.96 -8.84
N ALA A 29 -5.22 4.63 -8.64
CA ALA A 29 -6.04 3.73 -9.45
C ALA A 29 -7.55 4.00 -9.31
N TRP A 30 -8.01 4.44 -8.14
CA TRP A 30 -9.41 4.81 -7.93
C TRP A 30 -9.76 6.14 -8.58
N GLU A 31 -8.87 7.14 -8.48
CA GLU A 31 -9.06 8.44 -9.16
C GLU A 31 -9.15 8.26 -10.68
N ASN A 32 -8.23 7.45 -11.25
CA ASN A 32 -8.22 7.15 -12.68
C ASN A 32 -9.44 6.35 -13.16
N SER A 33 -10.10 5.63 -12.25
CA SER A 33 -11.34 4.89 -12.53
C SER A 33 -12.60 5.74 -12.43
N ASN A 34 -12.47 7.06 -12.23
CA ASN A 34 -13.58 8.00 -12.00
C ASN A 34 -14.45 7.64 -10.78
N LEU A 35 -13.91 6.81 -9.87
CA LEU A 35 -14.53 6.43 -8.60
C LEU A 35 -14.10 7.44 -7.53
N GLY A 36 -14.33 8.73 -7.80
CA GLY A 36 -14.02 9.84 -6.91
C GLY A 36 -14.74 9.71 -5.58
N LEU A 37 -14.16 8.92 -4.68
CA LEU A 37 -14.68 8.61 -3.37
C LEU A 37 -14.00 9.51 -2.34
N ASP A 38 -14.76 9.86 -1.30
CA ASP A 38 -14.18 10.50 -0.15
C ASP A 38 -13.11 9.58 0.50
N LYS A 39 -12.12 10.20 1.14
CA LYS A 39 -10.98 9.52 1.75
C LYS A 39 -11.38 8.41 2.73
N ALA A 40 -12.50 8.56 3.45
CA ALA A 40 -12.94 7.54 4.40
C ALA A 40 -13.46 6.29 3.68
N THR A 41 -14.17 6.46 2.57
CA THR A 41 -14.65 5.32 1.77
C THR A 41 -13.51 4.60 1.05
N LEU A 42 -12.50 5.31 0.55
CA LEU A 42 -11.28 4.69 0.01
C LEU A 42 -10.52 3.90 1.08
N THR A 43 -10.36 4.48 2.27
CA THR A 43 -9.68 3.82 3.41
C THR A 43 -10.43 2.56 3.87
N ARG A 44 -11.76 2.60 3.91
CA ARG A 44 -12.58 1.42 4.24
C ARG A 44 -12.45 0.33 3.20
N SER A 45 -12.52 0.69 1.92
CA SER A 45 -12.37 -0.24 0.80
C SER A 45 -10.99 -0.89 0.83
N PHE A 46 -9.93 -0.10 0.99
CA PHE A 46 -8.56 -0.60 1.08
C PHE A 46 -8.40 -1.65 2.19
N HIS A 47 -8.85 -1.34 3.41
CA HIS A 47 -8.77 -2.30 4.52
C HIS A 47 -9.57 -3.58 4.24
N LYS A 48 -10.81 -3.45 3.74
CA LYS A 48 -11.66 -4.60 3.43
C LYS A 48 -10.99 -5.53 2.42
N GLN A 49 -10.37 -4.95 1.38
CA GLN A 49 -9.68 -5.71 0.34
C GLN A 49 -8.39 -6.36 0.86
N LEU A 50 -7.63 -5.69 1.72
CA LEU A 50 -6.50 -6.31 2.41
C LEU A 50 -6.93 -7.49 3.30
N GLU A 51 -8.08 -7.44 3.97
CA GLU A 51 -8.60 -8.60 4.73
C GLU A 51 -8.90 -9.80 3.82
N ILE A 52 -9.51 -9.53 2.66
CA ILE A 52 -9.78 -10.57 1.66
C ILE A 52 -8.46 -11.21 1.20
N ILE A 53 -7.44 -10.39 0.94
CA ILE A 53 -6.12 -10.87 0.53
C ILE A 53 -5.45 -11.70 1.63
N LYS A 54 -5.50 -11.22 2.88
CA LYS A 54 -4.99 -11.95 4.05
C LYS A 54 -5.67 -13.31 4.25
N SER A 55 -6.93 -13.44 3.85
CA SER A 55 -7.67 -14.71 3.92
C SER A 55 -7.30 -15.65 2.76
N LYS A 56 -7.38 -15.17 1.51
CA LYS A 56 -7.41 -16.01 0.30
C LYS A 56 -6.13 -16.00 -0.54
N GLY A 57 -5.21 -15.08 -0.27
CA GLY A 57 -4.00 -14.89 -1.06
C GLY A 57 -2.98 -16.03 -0.96
N THR A 58 -1.98 -15.99 -1.83
CA THR A 58 -0.74 -16.74 -1.66
C THR A 58 0.01 -16.27 -0.42
N LYS A 59 1.04 -17.01 0.00
CA LYS A 59 1.90 -16.59 1.13
C LYS A 59 2.48 -15.18 0.91
N GLU A 60 2.99 -14.91 -0.29
CA GLU A 60 3.57 -13.60 -0.65
C GLU A 60 2.52 -12.48 -0.67
N GLU A 61 1.34 -12.73 -1.24
CA GLU A 61 0.22 -11.77 -1.25
C GLU A 61 -0.23 -11.44 0.19
N LYS A 62 -0.29 -12.44 1.07
CA LYS A 62 -0.63 -12.28 2.49
C LYS A 62 0.41 -11.45 3.24
N GLU A 63 1.69 -11.75 3.04
CA GLU A 63 2.80 -11.01 3.66
C GLU A 63 2.81 -9.55 3.22
N ASN A 64 2.58 -9.29 1.93
CA ASN A 64 2.47 -7.93 1.40
C ASN A 64 1.23 -7.19 1.91
N ALA A 65 0.08 -7.85 2.05
CA ALA A 65 -1.11 -7.24 2.63
C ALA A 65 -0.88 -6.81 4.09
N ILE A 66 -0.20 -7.63 4.88
CA ILE A 66 0.19 -7.29 6.27
C ILE A 66 1.17 -6.11 6.29
N ARG A 67 2.15 -6.07 5.37
CA ARG A 67 3.07 -4.93 5.21
C ARG A 67 2.32 -3.63 4.95
N LEU A 68 1.39 -3.64 3.99
CA LEU A 68 0.59 -2.48 3.60
C LEU A 68 -0.29 -1.99 4.75
N GLU A 69 -0.96 -2.90 5.46
CA GLU A 69 -1.80 -2.54 6.61
C GLU A 69 -0.99 -1.87 7.72
N LYS A 70 0.21 -2.39 8.02
CA LYS A 70 1.12 -1.77 8.99
C LYS A 70 1.54 -0.38 8.54
N GLN A 71 1.93 -0.22 7.28
CA GLN A 71 2.28 1.09 6.74
C GLN A 71 1.12 2.07 6.87
N PHE A 72 -0.14 1.63 6.70
CA PHE A 72 -1.33 2.49 6.78
C PHE A 72 -1.74 2.87 8.21
N LYS A 73 -1.46 2.02 9.19
CA LYS A 73 -1.73 2.28 10.62
C LYS A 73 -0.70 3.18 11.30
N LEU A 74 0.48 3.39 10.70
CA LEU A 74 1.48 4.27 11.28
C LEU A 74 0.98 5.73 11.27
N PRO A 75 0.94 6.42 12.42
CA PRO A 75 0.69 7.85 12.49
C PRO A 75 1.55 8.59 11.46
N MET A 76 1.00 9.65 10.85
CA MET A 76 1.72 10.45 9.84
C MET A 76 3.10 10.90 10.37
N GLU A 77 3.23 11.16 11.67
CA GLU A 77 4.49 11.47 12.36
C GLU A 77 5.53 10.33 12.30
N LEU A 78 5.12 9.07 12.45
CA LEU A 78 5.99 7.90 12.33
C LEU A 78 6.38 7.62 10.87
N ARG A 79 5.48 7.91 9.92
CA ARG A 79 5.79 7.85 8.49
C ARG A 79 6.83 8.90 8.10
N LEU A 80 6.66 10.13 8.56
CA LEU A 80 7.64 11.21 8.36
C LEU A 80 8.96 10.89 9.02
N ARG A 81 8.95 10.29 10.22
CA ARG A 81 10.17 9.85 10.90
C ARG A 81 10.93 8.80 10.10
N MET A 82 10.26 7.76 9.59
CA MET A 82 10.92 6.75 8.74
C MET A 82 11.49 7.35 7.45
N VAL A 83 10.77 8.27 6.81
CA VAL A 83 11.28 8.97 5.62
C VAL A 83 12.49 9.84 5.99
N MET A 84 12.43 10.56 7.11
CA MET A 84 13.52 11.41 7.58
C MET A 84 14.75 10.57 7.97
N ASP A 85 14.56 9.43 8.63
CA ASP A 85 15.62 8.48 8.97
C ASP A 85 16.30 7.92 7.70
N CYS A 86 15.52 7.60 6.66
CA CYS A 86 16.06 7.20 5.36
C CYS A 86 16.86 8.33 4.69
N VAL A 87 16.32 9.56 4.66
CA VAL A 87 17.01 10.72 4.08
C VAL A 87 18.30 11.03 4.84
N SER A 88 18.27 10.98 6.17
CA SER A 88 19.45 11.16 7.01
C SER A 88 20.50 10.07 6.77
N ALA A 89 20.11 8.80 6.68
CA ALA A 89 21.04 7.71 6.38
C ALA A 89 21.74 7.89 5.02
N VAL A 90 20.99 8.31 3.99
CA VAL A 90 21.56 8.61 2.66
C VAL A 90 22.49 9.82 2.71
N ALA A 91 22.11 10.89 3.41
CA ALA A 91 22.96 12.06 3.59
C ALA A 91 24.27 11.74 4.35
N SER A 92 24.19 10.88 5.38
CA SER A 92 25.37 10.43 6.14
C SER A 92 26.30 9.54 5.30
N LEU A 93 25.77 8.71 4.41
CA LEU A 93 26.57 7.89 3.48
C LEU A 93 27.30 8.73 2.42
N TRP A 94 26.74 9.88 2.03
CA TRP A 94 27.44 10.82 1.14
C TRP A 94 28.54 11.61 1.85
N HIS A 95 28.36 11.96 3.12
CA HIS A 95 29.38 12.68 3.89
C HIS A 95 30.57 11.81 4.34
N THR A 96 30.47 10.48 4.30
CA THR A 96 31.55 9.55 4.70
C THR A 96 32.45 9.09 3.54
N ASN A 97 32.16 9.49 2.30
CA ASN A 97 32.95 9.16 1.10
C ASN A 97 33.76 10.36 0.55
N LEU A 98 34.08 11.35 1.39
CA LEU A 98 34.96 12.49 1.10
C LEU A 98 36.21 12.47 1.99
#